data_AF-A0A9P7UVW2-F1
#
_entry.id   AF-A0A9P7UVW2-F1
#
_cell.length_a   1.000
_cell.length_b   1.000
_cell.length_c   1.000
_cell.angle_alpha   90.00
_cell.angle_beta   90.00
_cell.angle_gamma   90.00
#
_symmetry.space_group_name_H-M   'P 1'
#
loop_
_entity.id
_entity.type
_entity.pdbx_description
1 polymer ?
#
loop_
_entity_poly.entity_id
_entity_poly.type
_entity_poly.pdbx_seq_one_letter_code
_entity_poly.pdbx_strand_id
1 'polypeptide(L)'
;MTESDSSLDWKTRAAQRKQAQLDSIPSEWILHDLRLESENVMDVPEKCGLLSARELEITNTTDVEVILKKLSNSEWSSVDVTRAFYKRAIIAQQLTNCLTEIFVERALDRAKELDDILRRTGKVVGPLHGLPVSLKDQFTMKGLETIMGYVAWIGRYAKSDCVLVEMLYDCGAVPFVRTNVPQTLMWGETYNHVFGRTSNPYNRRLTAGGSSGGEGALVAMKGSPLGVGTDIGGSLRIPSAFCGLYTLRPSYERLPYYGATNALEGQESISSVLGPMTNSITGLKIFVKAIIDSQPWKRDPLVVRKEWSEKEYQLAFHGGGSPLCFAIMWDNGVVKPHPPLRRAMVMTKGALEAAGHRVIDWEPHRHLEIYKNSETIFVADGGEDYRTECERSGEPLIKSMISEDDGHEPIVEKPFVNHLVGESYHRSAYQLWELHKEKRQLRKSHLDYWEATVHRTGTGRPVDGIISPAVAYPAVPHGLNTDSFYTTLCNAMDYTTSVFPVTSVDTELDHPHDPHEFYNYEDEAVYKLYDSGLFQGCPVGLQLIGRTQEEEAVIRMTEIIDTALKENKRINTETDTK
;
A
#
# COMPACT_ATOMS: atom_id res chain seq x y z
N MET A 1 -28.64 12.50 10.97
CA MET A 1 -29.23 13.25 9.85
C MET A 1 -30.55 13.83 10.30
N THR A 2 -30.67 15.15 10.35
CA THR A 2 -31.97 15.83 10.41
C THR A 2 -32.64 15.73 9.03
N GLU A 3 -33.97 15.74 8.95
CA GLU A 3 -34.73 15.66 7.68
C GLU A 3 -34.29 16.74 6.65
N SER A 4 -33.70 17.85 7.10
CA SER A 4 -33.19 18.94 6.27
C SER A 4 -31.98 18.59 5.38
N ASP A 5 -31.24 17.52 5.68
CA ASP A 5 -29.99 17.16 5.01
C ASP A 5 -30.21 16.23 3.80
N SER A 6 -31.42 15.65 3.70
CA SER A 6 -31.81 14.70 2.64
C SER A 6 -32.20 15.36 1.31
N SER A 7 -32.30 16.70 1.26
CA SER A 7 -32.72 17.47 0.09
C SER A 7 -31.57 18.12 -0.69
N LEU A 8 -30.34 18.06 -0.16
CA LEU A 8 -29.16 18.62 -0.82
C LEU A 8 -28.66 17.68 -1.92
N ASP A 9 -28.34 18.23 -3.09
CA ASP A 9 -27.72 17.46 -4.17
C ASP A 9 -26.33 16.94 -3.77
N TRP A 10 -25.88 15.86 -4.43
CA TRP A 10 -24.63 15.20 -4.07
C TRP A 10 -23.40 16.10 -4.16
N LYS A 11 -23.36 17.07 -5.09
CA LYS A 11 -22.22 17.99 -5.24
C LYS A 11 -22.14 18.93 -4.05
N THR A 12 -23.29 19.46 -3.62
CA THR A 12 -23.35 20.32 -2.44
C THR A 12 -22.93 19.56 -1.18
N ARG A 13 -23.40 18.31 -0.99
CA ARG A 13 -22.99 17.47 0.15
C ARG A 13 -21.48 17.18 0.14
N ALA A 14 -20.94 16.79 -1.01
CA ALA A 14 -19.51 16.55 -1.19
C ALA A 14 -18.68 17.80 -0.88
N ALA A 15 -19.07 18.96 -1.44
CA ALA A 15 -18.39 20.24 -1.23
C ALA A 15 -18.43 20.68 0.24
N GLN A 16 -19.57 20.54 0.92
CA GLN A 16 -19.69 20.85 2.35
C GLN A 16 -18.79 19.96 3.20
N ARG A 17 -18.75 18.65 2.92
CA ARG A 17 -17.87 17.74 3.65
C ARG A 17 -16.40 18.03 3.35
N LYS A 18 -16.04 18.34 2.10
CA LYS A 18 -14.69 18.78 1.74
C LYS A 18 -14.29 20.05 2.50
N GLN A 19 -15.18 21.02 2.59
CA GLN A 19 -14.95 22.25 3.35
C GLN A 19 -14.75 21.94 4.84
N ALA A 20 -15.58 21.06 5.43
CA ALA A 20 -15.42 20.65 6.83
C ALA A 20 -14.06 19.95 7.10
N GLN A 21 -13.52 19.21 6.12
CA GLN A 21 -12.14 18.71 6.20
C GLN A 21 -11.13 19.86 6.23
N LEU A 22 -11.26 20.85 5.34
CA LEU A 22 -10.34 21.99 5.30
C LEU A 22 -10.40 22.80 6.61
N ASP A 23 -11.61 23.01 7.13
CA ASP A 23 -11.85 23.75 8.38
C ASP A 23 -11.29 23.03 9.63
N SER A 24 -11.04 21.71 9.53
CA SER A 24 -10.42 20.94 10.61
C SER A 24 -8.90 21.10 10.70
N ILE A 25 -8.28 21.80 9.74
CA ILE A 25 -6.85 22.11 9.75
C ILE A 25 -6.59 23.28 10.70
N PRO A 26 -5.74 23.12 11.73
CA PRO A 26 -5.34 24.23 12.60
C PRO A 26 -4.69 25.36 11.79
N SER A 27 -5.12 26.60 12.03
CA SER A 27 -4.73 27.75 11.22
C SER A 27 -3.23 28.04 11.28
N GLU A 28 -2.57 27.69 12.38
CA GLU A 28 -1.12 27.81 12.57
C GLU A 28 -0.30 26.79 11.75
N TRP A 29 -0.93 25.78 11.14
CA TRP A 29 -0.28 24.75 10.33
C TRP A 29 -0.58 24.90 8.83
N ILE A 30 -1.24 26.00 8.43
CA ILE A 30 -1.52 26.33 7.04
C ILE A 30 -0.24 26.82 6.34
N LEU A 31 0.01 26.35 5.11
CA LEU A 31 1.09 26.84 4.26
C LEU A 31 0.71 28.20 3.66
N HIS A 32 1.56 29.21 3.84
CA HIS A 32 1.32 30.57 3.36
C HIS A 32 2.09 30.95 2.07
N ASP A 33 2.97 30.08 1.57
CA ASP A 33 3.82 30.33 0.38
C ASP A 33 3.34 29.56 -0.88
N LEU A 34 3.63 30.13 -2.06
CA LEU A 34 3.40 29.61 -3.43
C LEU A 34 4.11 28.27 -3.78
N ARG A 35 4.60 27.50 -2.80
CA ARG A 35 5.25 26.19 -3.00
C ARG A 35 4.29 25.10 -3.47
N LEU A 36 3.02 25.46 -3.62
CA LEU A 36 1.99 24.69 -4.31
C LEU A 36 2.24 24.58 -5.82
N GLU A 37 3.21 25.28 -6.41
CA GLU A 37 3.48 25.21 -7.85
C GLU A 37 4.56 24.18 -8.23
N SER A 38 5.40 23.72 -7.29
CA SER A 38 6.41 22.70 -7.59
C SER A 38 5.76 21.33 -7.83
N GLU A 39 6.24 20.62 -8.86
CA GLU A 39 5.84 19.24 -9.13
C GLU A 39 6.35 18.30 -8.02
N ASN A 40 7.62 18.43 -7.63
CA ASN A 40 8.20 17.68 -6.52
C ASN A 40 8.10 18.51 -5.23
N VAL A 41 7.51 17.93 -4.19
CA VAL A 41 7.23 18.62 -2.92
C VAL A 41 7.88 17.94 -1.71
N MET A 42 8.79 17.01 -1.95
CA MET A 42 9.44 16.21 -0.90
C MET A 42 10.28 17.04 0.10
N ASP A 43 10.75 18.22 -0.31
CA ASP A 43 11.59 19.11 0.51
C ASP A 43 10.80 20.23 1.22
N VAL A 44 9.50 20.32 0.96
CA VAL A 44 8.64 21.37 1.54
C VAL A 44 8.59 21.29 3.06
N PRO A 45 8.46 20.12 3.72
CA PRO A 45 8.43 20.03 5.18
C PRO A 45 9.66 20.66 5.86
N GLU A 46 10.85 20.50 5.27
CA GLU A 46 12.10 21.06 5.77
C GLU A 46 12.19 22.57 5.56
N LYS A 47 11.58 23.08 4.47
CA LYS A 47 11.76 24.47 4.04
C LYS A 47 10.63 25.39 4.49
N CYS A 48 9.43 24.87 4.79
CA CYS A 48 8.21 25.69 4.95
C CYS A 48 8.18 26.52 6.23
N GLY A 49 9.08 26.27 7.19
CA GLY A 49 9.17 27.02 8.44
C GLY A 49 8.11 26.64 9.49
N LEU A 50 7.22 25.69 9.21
CA LEU A 50 6.19 25.24 10.15
C LEU A 50 6.71 24.21 11.17
N LEU A 51 7.76 23.46 10.83
CA LEU A 51 8.38 22.46 11.71
C LEU A 51 9.62 23.05 12.39
N SER A 52 9.68 22.94 13.71
CA SER A 52 10.88 23.24 14.49
C SER A 52 11.99 22.20 14.22
N ALA A 53 13.23 22.52 14.58
CA ALA A 53 14.36 21.58 14.45
C ALA A 53 14.10 20.24 15.15
N ARG A 54 13.41 20.26 16.30
CA ARG A 54 13.04 19.05 17.05
C ARG A 54 11.94 18.26 16.34
N GLU A 55 10.92 18.92 15.80
CA GLU A 55 9.87 18.24 15.04
C GLU A 55 10.42 17.62 13.74
N LEU A 56 11.39 18.29 13.10
CA LEU A 56 12.13 17.75 11.97
C LEU A 56 12.98 16.54 12.36
N GLU A 57 13.68 16.58 13.49
CA GLU A 57 14.44 15.43 14.01
C GLU A 57 13.53 14.21 14.23
N ILE A 58 12.38 14.42 14.87
CA ILE A 58 11.39 13.37 15.13
C ILE A 58 10.91 12.76 13.81
N THR A 59 10.41 13.60 12.91
CA THR A 59 9.77 13.13 11.67
C THR A 59 10.77 12.66 10.60
N ASN A 60 12.05 13.02 10.70
CA ASN A 60 13.11 12.48 9.85
C ASN A 60 13.73 11.19 10.39
N THR A 61 13.41 10.79 11.62
CA THR A 61 13.74 9.46 12.13
C THR A 61 12.77 8.47 11.50
N THR A 62 13.19 7.83 10.40
CA THR A 62 12.31 6.92 9.65
C THR A 62 12.23 5.53 10.27
N ASP A 63 13.21 5.10 11.05
CA ASP A 63 13.21 3.79 11.69
C ASP A 63 12.25 3.74 12.88
N VAL A 64 11.16 2.98 12.75
CA VAL A 64 10.12 2.83 13.77
C VAL A 64 10.67 2.26 15.08
N GLU A 65 11.67 1.38 15.02
CA GLU A 65 12.29 0.83 16.23
C GLU A 65 12.99 1.93 17.05
N VAL A 66 13.65 2.87 16.36
CA VAL A 66 14.31 4.02 17.01
C VAL A 66 13.27 4.94 17.66
N ILE A 67 12.17 5.26 16.98
CA ILE A 67 11.10 6.09 17.54
C ILE A 67 10.53 5.44 18.81
N LEU A 68 10.19 4.14 18.75
CA LEU A 68 9.64 3.40 19.89
C LEU A 68 10.61 3.33 21.06
N LYS A 69 11.92 3.19 20.80
CA LYS A 69 12.95 3.22 21.84
C LYS A 69 13.03 4.60 22.53
N LYS A 70 12.89 5.69 21.78
CA LYS A 70 12.90 7.04 22.35
C LYS A 70 11.64 7.33 23.17
N LEU A 71 10.48 6.87 22.70
CA LEU A 71 9.20 6.94 23.43
C LEU A 71 9.24 6.15 24.73
N SER A 72 9.62 4.86 24.67
CA SER A 72 9.65 3.97 25.83
C SER A 72 10.64 4.40 26.92
N ASN A 73 11.73 5.08 26.55
CA ASN A 73 12.70 5.65 27.49
C ASN A 73 12.34 7.07 27.97
N SER A 74 11.18 7.61 27.56
CA SER A 74 10.77 9.00 27.83
C SER A 74 11.79 10.05 27.35
N GLU A 75 12.62 9.72 26.35
CA GLU A 75 13.48 10.72 25.70
C GLU A 75 12.60 11.67 24.88
N TRP A 76 11.59 11.11 24.21
CA TRP A 76 10.53 11.83 23.52
C TRP A 76 9.20 11.53 24.22
N SER A 77 8.36 12.56 24.36
CA SER A 77 6.98 12.34 24.80
C SER A 77 6.10 11.93 23.62
N SER A 78 5.08 11.13 23.87
CA SER A 78 4.07 10.76 22.87
C SER A 78 3.36 11.99 22.32
N VAL A 79 3.11 13.01 23.15
CA VAL A 79 2.51 14.28 22.72
C VAL A 79 3.41 15.01 21.72
N ASP A 80 4.72 15.12 21.99
CA ASP A 80 5.66 15.78 21.08
C ASP A 80 5.78 15.03 19.77
N VAL A 81 5.88 13.70 19.83
CA VAL A 81 5.97 12.84 18.64
C VAL A 81 4.70 12.95 17.80
N THR A 82 3.53 12.81 18.43
CA THR A 82 2.23 12.93 17.74
C THR A 82 2.09 14.31 17.12
N ARG A 83 2.40 15.39 17.83
CA ARG A 83 2.33 16.76 17.29
C ARG A 83 3.25 16.97 16.09
N ALA A 84 4.49 16.48 16.17
CA ALA A 84 5.47 16.60 15.08
C ALA A 84 4.97 15.90 13.81
N PHE A 85 4.50 14.65 13.91
CA PHE A 85 3.93 13.93 12.78
C PHE A 85 2.64 14.57 12.27
N TYR A 86 1.77 15.07 13.16
CA TYR A 86 0.53 15.74 12.76
C TYR A 86 0.81 16.99 11.92
N LYS A 87 1.75 17.85 12.34
CA LYS A 87 2.15 19.04 11.57
C LYS A 87 2.65 18.66 10.17
N ARG A 88 3.49 17.61 10.08
CA ARG A 88 3.99 17.11 8.80
C ARG A 88 2.88 16.47 7.95
N ALA A 89 1.93 15.78 8.56
CA ALA A 89 0.75 15.23 7.89
C ALA A 89 -0.14 16.33 7.31
N ILE A 90 -0.32 17.45 8.02
CA ILE A 90 -1.07 18.61 7.52
C ILE A 90 -0.34 19.34 6.40
N ILE A 91 0.99 19.39 6.44
CA ILE A 91 1.79 19.87 5.30
C ILE A 91 1.56 18.94 4.09
N ALA A 92 1.66 17.63 4.28
CA ALA A 92 1.40 16.65 3.21
C ALA A 92 -0.04 16.78 2.66
N GLN A 93 -1.04 16.98 3.52
CA GLN A 93 -2.44 17.16 3.11
C GLN A 93 -2.61 18.34 2.15
N GLN A 94 -1.98 19.48 2.45
CA GLN A 94 -2.07 20.67 1.61
C GLN A 94 -1.34 20.51 0.27
N LEU A 95 -0.37 19.62 0.19
CA LEU A 95 0.45 19.39 -0.99
C LEU A 95 -0.06 18.26 -1.89
N THR A 96 -0.65 17.21 -1.30
CA THR A 96 -1.02 15.98 -2.00
C THR A 96 -2.46 15.54 -1.79
N ASN A 97 -3.20 16.18 -0.89
CA ASN A 97 -4.59 15.82 -0.56
C ASN A 97 -4.74 14.34 -0.15
N CYS A 98 -3.90 13.90 0.79
CA CYS A 98 -3.81 12.50 1.24
C CYS A 98 -4.71 12.12 2.42
N LEU A 99 -5.37 13.06 3.09
CA LEU A 99 -6.18 12.84 4.29
C LEU A 99 -7.69 12.92 3.98
N THR A 100 -8.52 12.27 4.80
CA THR A 100 -9.99 12.34 4.81
C THR A 100 -10.49 12.96 6.12
N GLU A 101 -10.07 12.39 7.24
CA GLU A 101 -10.46 12.78 8.59
C GLU A 101 -9.26 13.21 9.41
N ILE A 102 -9.39 14.38 10.03
CA ILE A 102 -8.35 15.08 10.78
C ILE A 102 -8.95 15.37 12.17
N PHE A 103 -8.50 14.65 13.19
CA PHE A 103 -9.02 14.68 14.56
C PHE A 103 -7.92 14.95 15.60
N VAL A 104 -7.33 16.15 15.54
CA VAL A 104 -6.14 16.57 16.30
C VAL A 104 -6.30 16.34 17.81
N GLU A 105 -7.38 16.84 18.40
CA GLU A 105 -7.60 16.81 19.84
C GLU A 105 -7.63 15.38 20.38
N ARG A 106 -8.40 14.51 19.71
CA ARG A 106 -8.51 13.09 20.07
C ARG A 106 -7.15 12.38 20.05
N ALA A 107 -6.32 12.66 19.04
CA ALA A 107 -4.99 12.06 18.92
C ALA A 107 -4.05 12.55 20.03
N LEU A 108 -4.04 13.86 20.32
CA LEU A 108 -3.19 14.44 21.36
C LEU A 108 -3.62 14.04 22.77
N ASP A 109 -4.93 13.88 23.01
CA ASP A 109 -5.45 13.36 24.28
C ASP A 109 -4.98 11.92 24.53
N ARG A 110 -5.05 11.05 23.51
CA ARG A 110 -4.51 9.69 23.61
C ARG A 110 -3.01 9.70 23.87
N ALA A 111 -2.25 10.54 23.16
CA ALA A 111 -0.82 10.68 23.37
C ALA A 111 -0.49 11.11 24.82
N LYS A 112 -1.23 12.09 25.35
CA LYS A 112 -1.08 12.55 26.73
C LYS A 112 -1.39 11.47 27.75
N GLU A 113 -2.45 10.68 27.52
CA GLU A 113 -2.79 9.54 28.37
C GLU A 113 -1.63 8.54 28.47
N LEU A 114 -0.98 8.23 27.33
CA LEU A 114 0.15 7.31 27.26
C LEU A 114 1.35 7.85 28.06
N ASP A 115 1.68 9.13 27.90
CA ASP A 115 2.74 9.79 28.67
C ASP A 115 2.45 9.78 30.17
N ASP A 116 1.20 10.03 30.56
CA ASP A 116 0.76 10.00 31.96
C ASP A 116 0.86 8.58 32.57
N ILE A 117 0.51 7.55 31.80
CA ILE A 117 0.66 6.14 32.21
C ILE A 117 2.14 5.79 32.39
N LEU A 118 2.99 6.13 31.42
CA LEU A 118 4.42 5.84 31.50
C LEU A 118 5.05 6.57 32.69
N ARG A 119 4.75 7.85 32.89
CA ARG A 119 5.24 8.64 34.03
C ARG A 119 4.80 8.07 35.38
N ARG A 120 3.55 7.63 35.50
CA ARG A 120 3.00 7.11 36.77
C ARG A 120 3.49 5.70 37.09
N THR A 121 3.67 4.84 36.08
CA THR A 121 3.88 3.40 36.28
C THR A 121 5.31 2.93 35.95
N GLY A 122 6.07 3.74 35.21
CA GLY A 122 7.36 3.34 34.64
C GLY A 122 7.26 2.26 33.57
N LYS A 123 6.06 1.99 33.05
CA LYS A 123 5.80 0.92 32.07
C LYS A 123 5.06 1.48 30.85
N VAL A 124 5.49 1.04 29.68
CA VAL A 124 4.75 1.24 28.43
C VAL A 124 3.45 0.43 28.44
N VAL A 125 2.43 0.92 27.73
CA VAL A 125 1.13 0.23 27.57
C VAL A 125 1.27 -1.04 26.73
N GLY A 126 2.06 -0.98 25.66
CA GLY A 126 2.26 -2.07 24.73
C GLY A 126 3.40 -1.82 23.75
N PRO A 127 3.59 -2.70 22.76
CA PRO A 127 4.72 -2.64 21.83
C PRO A 127 4.73 -1.42 20.91
N LEU A 128 3.59 -0.72 20.76
CA LEU A 128 3.44 0.46 19.91
C LEU A 128 3.24 1.74 20.72
N HIS A 129 3.63 1.73 22.01
CA HIS A 129 3.39 2.83 22.93
C HIS A 129 3.83 4.20 22.39
N GLY A 130 2.87 5.11 22.25
CA GLY A 130 3.09 6.50 21.83
C GLY A 130 3.27 6.69 20.32
N LEU A 131 3.29 5.62 19.53
CA LEU A 131 3.55 5.70 18.08
C LEU A 131 2.31 6.20 17.32
N PRO A 132 2.42 7.30 16.55
CA PRO A 132 1.35 7.73 15.65
C PRO A 132 1.16 6.73 14.51
N VAL A 133 -0.08 6.34 14.25
CA VAL A 133 -0.44 5.41 13.15
C VAL A 133 -1.53 6.02 12.29
N SER A 134 -1.27 6.15 10.98
CA SER A 134 -2.29 6.58 10.01
C SER A 134 -3.10 5.39 9.53
N LEU A 135 -4.38 5.61 9.25
CA LEU A 135 -5.31 4.56 8.87
C LEU A 135 -6.04 4.92 7.56
N LYS A 136 -6.07 4.00 6.61
CA LYS A 136 -6.95 4.12 5.44
C LYS A 136 -8.41 4.36 5.86
N ASP A 137 -9.15 5.19 5.11
CA ASP A 137 -10.47 5.70 5.53
C ASP A 137 -11.45 4.64 6.02
N GLN A 138 -11.39 3.43 5.45
CA GLN A 138 -12.26 2.29 5.74
C GLN A 138 -12.15 1.70 7.17
N PHE A 139 -11.12 2.04 7.93
CA PHE A 139 -10.98 1.58 9.31
C PHE A 139 -11.89 2.40 10.22
N THR A 140 -12.96 1.78 10.69
CA THR A 140 -13.99 2.44 11.49
C THR A 140 -13.46 2.79 12.88
N MET A 141 -13.72 4.03 13.31
CA MET A 141 -13.36 4.54 14.62
C MET A 141 -14.59 5.13 15.29
N LYS A 142 -14.92 4.65 16.49
CA LYS A 142 -16.12 5.05 17.23
C LYS A 142 -16.25 6.56 17.30
N GLY A 143 -17.40 7.09 16.89
CA GLY A 143 -17.71 8.52 16.94
C GLY A 143 -17.12 9.36 15.80
N LEU A 144 -16.44 8.75 14.82
CA LEU A 144 -15.97 9.44 13.61
C LEU A 144 -16.69 8.91 12.35
N GLU A 145 -16.73 9.71 11.27
CA GLU A 145 -17.45 9.36 10.03
C GLU A 145 -16.65 8.42 9.15
N THR A 146 -17.21 7.32 8.67
CA THR A 146 -16.50 6.46 7.69
C THR A 146 -17.16 6.57 6.33
N ILE A 147 -16.48 7.23 5.37
CA ILE A 147 -17.08 7.68 4.11
C ILE A 147 -16.68 6.77 2.94
N MET A 148 -15.44 6.27 2.92
CA MET A 148 -14.90 5.35 1.91
C MET A 148 -15.04 5.88 0.47
N GLY A 149 -15.02 7.21 0.30
CA GLY A 149 -15.17 7.87 -0.99
C GLY A 149 -16.60 7.92 -1.55
N TYR A 150 -17.62 7.44 -0.83
CA TYR A 150 -19.03 7.56 -1.21
C TYR A 150 -19.68 8.80 -0.61
N VAL A 151 -20.28 9.66 -1.44
CA VAL A 151 -21.13 10.77 -0.96
C VAL A 151 -22.30 10.24 -0.14
N ALA A 152 -22.83 9.07 -0.49
CA ALA A 152 -23.91 8.43 0.26
C ALA A 152 -23.56 8.14 1.73
N TRP A 153 -22.27 8.02 2.06
CA TRP A 153 -21.80 7.66 3.41
C TRP A 153 -21.39 8.87 4.25
N ILE A 154 -21.48 10.10 3.71
CA ILE A 154 -21.37 11.33 4.51
C ILE A 154 -22.48 11.33 5.57
N GLY A 155 -22.13 11.56 6.84
CA GLY A 155 -23.02 11.45 7.99
C GLY A 155 -23.00 10.10 8.69
N ARG A 156 -22.22 9.11 8.20
CA ARG A 156 -22.17 7.75 8.76
C ARG A 156 -21.10 7.64 9.85
N TYR A 157 -21.47 7.99 11.08
CA TYR A 157 -20.61 7.84 12.26
C TYR A 157 -20.53 6.38 12.74
N ALA A 158 -19.32 5.89 12.96
CA ALA A 158 -19.11 4.54 13.47
C ALA A 158 -19.56 4.40 14.93
N LYS A 159 -20.25 3.30 15.24
CA LYS A 159 -20.76 3.00 16.60
C LYS A 159 -19.73 2.31 17.49
N SER A 160 -18.77 1.65 16.88
CA SER A 160 -17.65 0.95 17.53
C SER A 160 -16.38 1.17 16.70
N ASP A 161 -15.24 0.93 17.33
CA ASP A 161 -13.98 0.78 16.62
C ASP A 161 -13.99 -0.58 15.88
N CYS A 162 -13.25 -0.68 14.77
CA CYS A 162 -12.95 -2.01 14.20
C CYS A 162 -11.90 -2.73 15.04
N VAL A 163 -11.78 -4.05 14.86
CA VAL A 163 -10.88 -4.89 15.67
C VAL A 163 -9.43 -4.40 15.59
N LEU A 164 -8.97 -3.97 14.41
CA LEU A 164 -7.62 -3.40 14.27
C LEU A 164 -7.44 -2.17 15.17
N VAL A 165 -8.39 -1.23 15.17
CA VAL A 165 -8.30 0.01 15.95
C VAL A 165 -8.29 -0.29 17.45
N GLU A 166 -9.14 -1.22 17.91
CA GLU A 166 -9.11 -1.68 19.31
C GLU A 166 -7.73 -2.23 19.68
N MET A 167 -7.14 -3.08 18.84
CA MET A 167 -5.83 -3.68 19.07
C MET A 167 -4.71 -2.65 19.02
N LEU A 168 -4.81 -1.62 18.17
CA LEU A 168 -3.86 -0.51 18.15
C LEU A 168 -3.89 0.27 19.47
N TYR A 169 -5.08 0.55 20.01
CA TYR A 169 -5.19 1.17 21.33
C TYR A 169 -4.57 0.28 22.42
N ASP A 170 -4.86 -1.01 22.43
CA ASP A 170 -4.29 -1.96 23.40
C ASP A 170 -2.76 -2.07 23.29
N CYS A 171 -2.22 -1.96 22.07
CA CYS A 171 -0.77 -1.91 21.84
C CYS A 171 -0.13 -0.58 22.25
N GLY A 172 -0.93 0.41 22.67
CA GLY A 172 -0.47 1.74 23.06
C GLY A 172 -0.23 2.70 21.91
N ALA A 173 -0.70 2.40 20.69
CA ALA A 173 -0.56 3.30 19.55
C ALA A 173 -1.48 4.53 19.66
N VAL A 174 -1.21 5.52 18.81
CA VAL A 174 -2.00 6.75 18.63
C VAL A 174 -2.51 6.81 17.18
N PRO A 175 -3.66 6.20 16.86
CA PRO A 175 -4.37 6.50 15.62
C PRO A 175 -4.65 8.01 15.54
N PHE A 176 -4.19 8.69 14.49
CA PHE A 176 -4.19 10.17 14.48
C PHE A 176 -4.86 10.84 13.28
N VAL A 177 -4.90 10.19 12.12
CA VAL A 177 -5.58 10.68 10.90
C VAL A 177 -6.15 9.51 10.12
N ARG A 178 -7.10 9.80 9.23
CA ARG A 178 -7.46 8.88 8.14
C ARG A 178 -7.07 9.39 6.77
N THR A 179 -6.78 8.45 5.87
CA THR A 179 -6.21 8.75 4.55
C THR A 179 -7.14 8.42 3.39
N ASN A 180 -6.97 9.17 2.32
CA ASN A 180 -7.83 9.19 1.14
C ASN A 180 -7.77 7.89 0.33
N VAL A 181 -8.89 7.60 -0.33
CA VAL A 181 -9.15 6.39 -1.10
C VAL A 181 -9.90 6.73 -2.39
N PRO A 182 -9.86 5.89 -3.45
CA PRO A 182 -10.78 6.04 -4.57
C PRO A 182 -12.21 5.71 -4.17
N GLN A 183 -13.19 6.22 -4.93
CA GLN A 183 -14.58 5.76 -4.82
C GLN A 183 -14.58 4.24 -5.03
N THR A 184 -15.37 3.50 -4.23
CA THR A 184 -15.48 2.02 -4.22
C THR A 184 -14.26 1.22 -3.75
N LEU A 185 -13.10 1.85 -3.52
CA LEU A 185 -11.82 1.17 -3.27
C LEU A 185 -11.28 0.32 -4.44
N MET A 186 -11.99 0.20 -5.57
CA MET A 186 -11.66 -0.72 -6.67
C MET A 186 -10.95 -0.03 -7.82
N TRP A 187 -9.89 0.70 -7.48
CA TRP A 187 -9.01 1.37 -8.41
C TRP A 187 -7.56 1.33 -7.92
N GLY A 188 -6.63 1.20 -8.87
CA GLY A 188 -5.18 1.33 -8.65
C GLY A 188 -4.71 2.77 -8.45
N GLU A 189 -5.62 3.73 -8.35
CA GLU A 189 -5.36 5.16 -8.13
C GLU A 189 -6.29 5.72 -7.04
N THR A 190 -6.14 6.98 -6.66
CA THR A 190 -6.86 7.58 -5.52
C THR A 190 -7.58 8.86 -5.93
N TYR A 191 -8.86 8.73 -6.28
CA TYR A 191 -9.77 9.85 -6.55
C TYR A 191 -11.22 9.48 -6.21
N ASN A 192 -11.92 10.39 -5.53
CA ASN A 192 -13.35 10.30 -5.24
C ASN A 192 -13.99 11.69 -5.26
N HIS A 193 -15.32 11.73 -5.36
CA HIS A 193 -16.08 12.98 -5.45
C HIS A 193 -16.12 13.80 -4.16
N VAL A 194 -15.86 13.20 -2.99
CA VAL A 194 -15.93 13.87 -1.68
C VAL A 194 -14.63 14.63 -1.40
N PHE A 195 -13.51 13.93 -1.45
CA PHE A 195 -12.22 14.46 -1.02
C PHE A 195 -11.34 14.89 -2.18
N GLY A 196 -11.64 14.47 -3.41
CA GLY A 196 -10.84 14.75 -4.59
C GLY A 196 -9.66 13.79 -4.73
N ARG A 197 -8.67 14.22 -5.52
CA ARG A 197 -7.54 13.40 -5.98
C ARG A 197 -6.38 13.46 -5.00
N THR A 198 -5.70 12.33 -4.81
CA THR A 198 -4.39 12.29 -4.15
C THR A 198 -3.27 12.20 -5.18
N SER A 199 -2.28 13.08 -5.08
CA SER A 199 -1.12 13.12 -5.99
C SER A 199 0.15 12.55 -5.34
N ASN A 200 1.10 12.13 -6.18
CA ASN A 200 2.38 11.61 -5.71
C ASN A 200 3.29 12.78 -5.24
N PRO A 201 3.91 12.73 -4.06
CA PRO A 201 4.75 13.82 -3.58
C PRO A 201 6.08 13.98 -4.34
N TYR A 202 6.55 12.95 -5.04
CA TYR A 202 7.77 13.01 -5.87
C TYR A 202 7.52 13.76 -7.19
N ASN A 203 6.31 13.66 -7.73
CA ASN A 203 5.83 14.48 -8.83
C ASN A 203 4.28 14.50 -8.80
N ARG A 204 3.72 15.67 -8.51
CA ARG A 204 2.28 15.86 -8.31
C ARG A 204 1.43 15.73 -9.57
N ARG A 205 2.05 15.58 -10.75
CA ARG A 205 1.35 15.20 -11.99
C ARG A 205 1.10 13.70 -12.10
N LEU A 206 1.66 12.92 -11.19
CA LEU A 206 1.61 11.47 -11.18
C LEU A 206 0.72 10.95 -10.05
N THR A 207 0.20 9.75 -10.24
CA THR A 207 -0.61 9.06 -9.25
C THR A 207 0.21 8.58 -8.06
N ALA A 208 -0.34 8.71 -6.85
CA ALA A 208 0.20 8.06 -5.65
C ALA A 208 -0.12 6.55 -5.62
N GLY A 209 -0.84 6.05 -6.63
CA GLY A 209 -1.36 4.69 -6.65
C GLY A 209 -2.65 4.57 -5.83
N GLY A 210 -3.09 3.34 -5.60
CA GLY A 210 -4.38 3.08 -4.98
C GLY A 210 -4.63 1.60 -4.79
N SER A 211 -5.64 1.23 -4.00
CA SER A 211 -6.59 2.15 -3.34
C SER A 211 -6.12 2.76 -2.03
N SER A 212 -4.91 2.45 -1.56
CA SER A 212 -4.30 3.06 -0.36
C SER A 212 -3.34 4.21 -0.70
N GLY A 213 -3.64 5.02 -1.72
CA GLY A 213 -2.75 6.09 -2.18
C GLY A 213 -2.62 7.26 -1.20
N GLY A 214 -3.64 7.51 -0.37
CA GLY A 214 -3.54 8.44 0.76
C GLY A 214 -2.44 8.04 1.75
N GLU A 215 -2.40 6.76 2.17
CA GLU A 215 -1.28 6.23 2.97
C GLU A 215 0.05 6.35 2.22
N GLY A 216 0.07 6.00 0.93
CA GLY A 216 1.26 6.09 0.08
C GLY A 216 1.89 7.50 0.09
N ALA A 217 1.09 8.52 -0.20
CA ALA A 217 1.56 9.90 -0.23
C ALA A 217 1.94 10.43 1.16
N LEU A 218 1.13 10.14 2.20
CA LEU A 218 1.37 10.60 3.57
C LEU A 218 2.67 10.04 4.14
N VAL A 219 2.87 8.73 4.02
CA VAL A 219 4.06 8.04 4.55
C VAL A 219 5.30 8.44 3.74
N ALA A 220 5.22 8.59 2.41
CA ALA A 220 6.37 9.08 1.63
C ALA A 220 6.85 10.47 2.07
N MET A 221 5.91 11.36 2.38
CA MET A 221 6.19 12.68 2.96
C MET A 221 6.65 12.63 4.42
N LYS A 222 6.83 11.44 5.00
CA LYS A 222 7.15 11.19 6.42
C LYS A 222 6.14 11.84 7.37
N GLY A 223 4.91 12.05 6.91
CA GLY A 223 3.80 12.57 7.72
C GLY A 223 3.21 11.52 8.66
N SER A 224 3.57 10.25 8.47
CA SER A 224 3.27 9.14 9.36
C SER A 224 4.46 8.18 9.38
N PRO A 225 4.90 7.67 10.55
CA PRO A 225 5.97 6.67 10.61
C PRO A 225 5.45 5.28 10.20
N LEU A 226 4.16 5.04 10.36
CA LEU A 226 3.50 3.79 10.02
C LEU A 226 2.04 4.03 9.65
N GLY A 227 1.67 3.57 8.47
CA GLY A 227 0.31 3.53 7.96
C GLY A 227 -0.27 2.13 7.91
N VAL A 228 -1.59 2.00 7.91
CA VAL A 228 -2.28 0.74 7.60
C VAL A 228 -3.19 0.95 6.41
N GLY A 229 -3.00 0.12 5.38
CA GLY A 229 -3.84 0.07 4.18
C GLY A 229 -4.46 -1.31 3.99
N THR A 230 -5.06 -1.54 2.81
CA THR A 230 -5.67 -2.82 2.44
C THR A 230 -5.35 -3.23 1.01
N ASP A 231 -5.45 -4.51 0.70
CA ASP A 231 -5.07 -5.11 -0.59
C ASP A 231 -5.97 -6.29 -0.98
N ILE A 232 -6.76 -6.11 -2.03
CA ILE A 232 -7.53 -7.17 -2.70
C ILE A 232 -7.02 -7.46 -4.13
N GLY A 233 -6.34 -6.50 -4.76
CA GLY A 233 -5.77 -6.61 -6.11
C GLY A 233 -4.44 -5.88 -6.32
N GLY A 234 -3.80 -5.38 -5.25
CA GLY A 234 -2.58 -4.56 -5.34
C GLY A 234 -2.56 -3.32 -4.43
N SER A 235 -3.65 -3.05 -3.72
CA SER A 235 -3.89 -1.76 -3.06
C SER A 235 -2.95 -1.39 -1.91
N LEU A 236 -2.10 -2.29 -1.41
CA LEU A 236 -0.96 -1.95 -0.55
C LEU A 236 0.32 -1.76 -1.39
N ARG A 237 0.50 -2.64 -2.36
CA ARG A 237 1.76 -2.81 -3.11
C ARG A 237 1.97 -1.75 -4.18
N ILE A 238 0.94 -1.41 -4.95
CA ILE A 238 0.96 -0.36 -5.98
C ILE A 238 1.36 0.99 -5.37
N PRO A 239 0.64 1.54 -4.36
CA PRO A 239 1.02 2.82 -3.78
C PRO A 239 2.38 2.76 -3.07
N SER A 240 2.75 1.62 -2.48
CA SER A 240 4.09 1.49 -1.88
C SER A 240 5.21 1.51 -2.92
N ALA A 241 5.02 0.88 -4.09
CA ALA A 241 6.00 0.90 -5.17
C ALA A 241 6.15 2.31 -5.77
N PHE A 242 5.05 3.01 -5.99
CA PHE A 242 5.04 4.39 -6.52
C PHE A 242 5.59 5.43 -5.55
N CYS A 243 5.42 5.21 -4.24
CA CYS A 243 5.80 6.16 -3.20
C CYS A 243 7.10 5.77 -2.46
N GLY A 244 7.77 4.69 -2.88
CA GLY A 244 9.07 4.29 -2.33
C GLY A 244 9.02 3.77 -0.90
N LEU A 245 8.01 2.96 -0.58
CA LEU A 245 7.73 2.47 0.76
C LEU A 245 7.95 0.96 0.89
N TYR A 246 8.12 0.52 2.13
CA TYR A 246 7.98 -0.87 2.51
C TYR A 246 6.52 -1.18 2.82
N THR A 247 6.04 -2.34 2.38
CA THR A 247 4.75 -2.88 2.86
C THR A 247 4.80 -4.39 2.96
N LEU A 248 3.84 -4.96 3.70
CA LEU A 248 3.52 -6.37 3.68
C LEU A 248 2.03 -6.53 3.38
N ARG A 249 1.72 -7.22 2.28
CA ARG A 249 0.43 -7.88 2.08
C ARG A 249 0.51 -9.27 2.74
N PRO A 250 -0.17 -9.51 3.87
CA PRO A 250 -0.20 -10.84 4.45
C PRO A 250 -1.11 -11.78 3.65
N SER A 251 -1.09 -13.06 3.99
CA SER A 251 -2.11 -14.00 3.56
C SER A 251 -3.49 -13.63 4.11
N TYR A 252 -4.51 -14.16 3.45
CA TYR A 252 -5.88 -14.10 3.90
C TYR A 252 -5.97 -14.48 5.37
N GLU A 253 -6.80 -13.74 6.08
CA GLU A 253 -7.19 -14.07 7.45
C GLU A 253 -6.01 -14.11 8.43
N ARG A 254 -4.82 -13.61 8.06
CA ARG A 254 -3.70 -13.54 8.98
C ARG A 254 -3.85 -12.41 9.99
N LEU A 255 -4.35 -11.27 9.53
CA LEU A 255 -4.60 -10.08 10.32
C LEU A 255 -6.12 -9.79 10.36
N PRO A 256 -6.63 -9.19 11.45
CA PRO A 256 -8.07 -8.99 11.63
C PRO A 256 -8.61 -7.95 10.65
N TYR A 257 -9.85 -8.10 10.23
CA TYR A 257 -10.54 -7.16 9.35
C TYR A 257 -11.94 -6.79 9.88
N TYR A 258 -12.47 -7.53 10.84
CA TYR A 258 -13.82 -7.36 11.35
C TYR A 258 -14.10 -5.95 11.86
N GLY A 259 -15.26 -5.42 11.45
CA GLY A 259 -15.73 -4.07 11.79
C GLY A 259 -15.18 -2.96 10.87
N ALA A 260 -14.13 -3.21 10.09
CA ALA A 260 -13.77 -2.31 8.99
C ALA A 260 -14.84 -2.39 7.90
N THR A 261 -15.12 -1.29 7.22
CA THR A 261 -16.05 -1.29 6.09
C THR A 261 -15.33 -1.61 4.80
N ASN A 262 -16.04 -2.08 3.79
CA ASN A 262 -15.48 -2.39 2.48
C ASN A 262 -16.56 -2.26 1.41
N ALA A 263 -16.14 -2.14 0.16
CA ALA A 263 -17.01 -2.48 -0.96
C ALA A 263 -16.98 -4.00 -1.19
N LEU A 264 -17.98 -4.54 -1.89
CA LEU A 264 -18.17 -5.98 -2.08
C LEU A 264 -18.25 -6.75 -0.75
N GLU A 265 -18.84 -6.18 0.29
CA GLU A 265 -18.94 -6.84 1.59
C GLU A 265 -19.73 -8.16 1.46
N GLY A 266 -19.14 -9.27 1.92
CA GLY A 266 -19.71 -10.61 1.79
C GLY A 266 -19.20 -11.44 0.61
N GLN A 267 -18.39 -10.88 -0.30
CA GLN A 267 -17.65 -11.72 -1.25
C GLN A 267 -16.49 -12.44 -0.52
N GLU A 268 -16.40 -13.75 -0.70
CA GLU A 268 -15.35 -14.59 -0.10
C GLU A 268 -14.46 -15.25 -1.17
N SER A 269 -14.61 -14.80 -2.42
CA SER A 269 -13.94 -15.41 -3.55
C SER A 269 -12.47 -15.02 -3.59
N ILE A 270 -12.13 -13.77 -3.30
CA ILE A 270 -10.75 -13.29 -3.17
C ILE A 270 -10.74 -12.32 -1.99
N SER A 271 -10.26 -12.75 -0.83
CA SER A 271 -10.34 -11.94 0.39
C SER A 271 -9.44 -10.70 0.31
N SER A 272 -9.97 -9.56 0.74
CA SER A 272 -9.14 -8.38 1.04
C SER A 272 -8.34 -8.63 2.31
N VAL A 273 -7.12 -8.11 2.37
CA VAL A 273 -6.28 -8.16 3.58
C VAL A 273 -5.88 -6.75 3.99
N LEU A 274 -5.47 -6.57 5.24
CA LEU A 274 -4.84 -5.35 5.72
C LEU A 274 -3.36 -5.56 6.01
N GLY A 275 -2.58 -4.47 5.94
CA GLY A 275 -1.12 -4.56 6.14
C GLY A 275 -0.47 -3.19 6.36
N PRO A 276 0.75 -3.18 6.93
CA PRO A 276 1.47 -1.94 7.23
C PRO A 276 2.11 -1.33 5.97
N MET A 277 2.21 0.00 5.93
CA MET A 277 3.00 0.78 4.97
C MET A 277 3.93 1.71 5.74
N THR A 278 5.23 1.74 5.43
CA THR A 278 6.21 2.49 6.25
C THR A 278 7.51 2.76 5.48
N ASN A 279 8.29 3.77 5.89
CA ASN A 279 9.69 3.96 5.45
C ASN A 279 10.69 3.06 6.21
N SER A 280 10.19 2.18 7.08
CA SER A 280 10.98 1.37 8.01
C SER A 280 10.79 -0.12 7.75
N ILE A 281 11.86 -0.81 7.37
CA ILE A 281 11.81 -2.26 7.23
C ILE A 281 11.52 -2.96 8.57
N THR A 282 12.07 -2.45 9.68
CA THR A 282 11.79 -2.92 11.05
C THR A 282 10.34 -2.67 11.44
N GLY A 283 9.73 -1.58 10.95
CA GLY A 283 8.32 -1.25 11.14
C GLY A 283 7.35 -2.33 10.65
N LEU A 284 7.68 -3.04 9.55
CA LEU A 284 6.88 -4.17 9.08
C LEU A 284 6.77 -5.26 10.15
N LYS A 285 7.92 -5.71 10.67
CA LYS A 285 8.00 -6.73 11.71
C LYS A 285 7.28 -6.30 12.98
N ILE A 286 7.58 -5.09 13.45
CA ILE A 286 7.05 -4.55 14.71
C ILE A 286 5.52 -4.53 14.68
N PHE A 287 4.92 -4.01 13.61
CA PHE A 287 3.47 -3.95 13.48
C PHE A 287 2.84 -5.35 13.39
N VAL A 288 3.31 -6.19 12.46
CA VAL A 288 2.72 -7.51 12.21
C VAL A 288 2.80 -8.36 13.48
N LYS A 289 3.95 -8.35 14.16
CA LYS A 289 4.14 -9.06 15.42
C LYS A 289 3.25 -8.52 16.53
N ALA A 290 3.14 -7.19 16.70
CA ALA A 290 2.31 -6.57 17.73
C ALA A 290 0.82 -6.98 17.59
N ILE A 291 0.31 -6.98 16.35
CA ILE A 291 -1.06 -7.41 16.07
C ILE A 291 -1.22 -8.91 16.35
N ILE A 292 -0.34 -9.77 15.86
CA ILE A 292 -0.45 -11.23 16.08
C ILE A 292 -0.33 -11.60 17.56
N ASP A 293 0.62 -11.00 18.30
CA ASP A 293 0.82 -11.23 19.73
C ASP A 293 -0.41 -10.83 20.56
N SER A 294 -1.21 -9.89 20.04
CA SER A 294 -2.50 -9.47 20.63
C SER A 294 -3.65 -10.46 20.37
N GLN A 295 -3.36 -11.60 19.73
CA GLN A 295 -4.27 -12.74 19.53
C GLN A 295 -5.56 -12.37 18.78
N PRO A 296 -5.48 -11.88 17.54
CA PRO A 296 -6.61 -11.33 16.78
C PRO A 296 -7.76 -12.33 16.58
N TRP A 297 -7.47 -13.62 16.53
CA TRP A 297 -8.47 -14.72 16.45
C TRP A 297 -9.43 -14.77 17.66
N LYS A 298 -9.20 -13.99 18.71
CA LYS A 298 -10.14 -13.83 19.83
C LYS A 298 -11.20 -12.76 19.58
N ARG A 299 -11.02 -11.90 18.57
CA ARG A 299 -11.89 -10.76 18.27
C ARG A 299 -12.47 -10.81 16.85
N ASP A 300 -11.79 -11.49 15.94
CA ASP A 300 -12.23 -11.71 14.57
C ASP A 300 -12.33 -13.22 14.29
N PRO A 301 -13.54 -13.74 13.97
CA PRO A 301 -13.76 -15.17 13.79
C PRO A 301 -13.11 -15.74 12.51
N LEU A 302 -12.76 -14.89 11.55
CA LEU A 302 -12.11 -15.34 10.33
C LEU A 302 -10.61 -15.51 10.51
N VAL A 303 -10.01 -14.83 11.49
CA VAL A 303 -8.56 -14.84 11.66
C VAL A 303 -8.03 -16.22 12.03
N VAL A 304 -7.05 -16.69 11.25
CA VAL A 304 -6.34 -17.94 11.51
C VAL A 304 -5.63 -17.86 12.85
N ARG A 305 -5.82 -18.87 13.69
CA ARG A 305 -5.11 -19.03 14.96
C ARG A 305 -3.67 -19.50 14.73
N LYS A 306 -2.81 -18.60 14.24
CA LYS A 306 -1.36 -18.80 14.09
C LYS A 306 -0.62 -17.74 14.91
N GLU A 307 0.11 -18.19 15.94
CA GLU A 307 0.99 -17.34 16.74
C GLU A 307 2.22 -16.92 15.93
N TRP A 308 2.88 -15.82 16.35
CA TRP A 308 4.14 -15.39 15.74
C TRP A 308 5.20 -16.49 15.91
N SER A 309 5.78 -16.93 14.79
CA SER A 309 6.78 -17.99 14.78
C SER A 309 8.18 -17.41 14.63
N GLU A 310 8.92 -17.32 15.74
CA GLU A 310 10.34 -16.94 15.67
C GLU A 310 11.15 -17.96 14.85
N LYS A 311 10.74 -19.22 14.85
CA LYS A 311 11.35 -20.27 14.01
C LYS A 311 11.22 -19.96 12.52
N GLU A 312 10.06 -19.46 12.07
CA GLU A 312 9.86 -19.05 10.68
C GLU A 312 10.61 -17.76 10.35
N TYR A 313 10.59 -16.79 11.27
CA TYR A 313 11.38 -15.56 11.13
C TYR A 313 12.89 -15.85 11.04
N GLN A 314 13.40 -16.86 11.75
CA GLN A 314 14.77 -17.36 11.62
C GLN A 314 14.97 -18.29 10.41
N LEU A 315 14.01 -18.32 9.48
CA LEU A 315 14.10 -19.02 8.20
C LEU A 315 14.38 -20.53 8.33
N ALA A 316 13.89 -21.18 9.39
CA ALA A 316 14.17 -22.60 9.63
C ALA A 316 13.70 -23.52 8.49
N PHE A 317 12.64 -23.14 7.77
CA PHE A 317 12.13 -23.87 6.60
C PHE A 317 12.82 -23.45 5.28
N HIS A 318 13.62 -22.39 5.32
CA HIS A 318 14.43 -21.88 4.22
C HIS A 318 15.94 -22.09 4.48
N GLY A 319 16.30 -23.18 5.17
CA GLY A 319 17.69 -23.54 5.44
C GLY A 319 18.42 -22.60 6.41
N GLY A 320 17.71 -21.91 7.30
CA GLY A 320 18.29 -20.98 8.27
C GLY A 320 18.83 -19.68 7.64
N GLY A 321 18.46 -19.38 6.40
CA GLY A 321 18.87 -18.16 5.71
C GLY A 321 20.19 -18.25 4.94
N SER A 322 20.84 -19.43 4.82
CA SER A 322 22.11 -19.52 4.10
C SER A 322 22.42 -20.90 3.47
N PRO A 323 22.66 -20.98 2.14
CA PRO A 323 22.26 -20.01 1.12
C PRO A 323 20.77 -20.15 0.76
N LEU A 324 20.11 -19.00 0.59
CA LEU A 324 18.78 -18.88 -0.04
C LEU A 324 18.89 -18.93 -1.58
N CYS A 325 17.81 -19.32 -2.24
CA CYS A 325 17.62 -19.24 -3.69
C CYS A 325 16.38 -18.41 -4.03
N PHE A 326 16.59 -17.20 -4.56
CA PHE A 326 15.52 -16.35 -5.07
C PHE A 326 15.30 -16.62 -6.56
N ALA A 327 14.06 -16.43 -7.02
CA ALA A 327 13.73 -16.41 -8.43
C ALA A 327 13.42 -14.97 -8.88
N ILE A 328 13.80 -14.57 -10.09
CA ILE A 328 13.39 -13.27 -10.67
C ILE A 328 12.41 -13.50 -11.81
N MET A 329 11.23 -12.92 -11.69
CA MET A 329 10.23 -12.84 -12.75
C MET A 329 10.43 -11.51 -13.49
N TRP A 330 11.14 -11.59 -14.62
CA TRP A 330 11.57 -10.44 -15.42
C TRP A 330 10.43 -9.68 -16.11
N ASP A 331 9.35 -10.38 -16.42
CA ASP A 331 8.05 -9.86 -16.81
C ASP A 331 6.99 -10.92 -16.47
N ASN A 332 5.70 -10.60 -16.59
CA ASN A 332 4.60 -11.52 -16.29
C ASN A 332 4.08 -12.30 -17.51
N GLY A 333 4.70 -12.16 -18.69
CA GLY A 333 4.23 -12.72 -19.96
C GLY A 333 3.00 -12.01 -20.55
N VAL A 334 2.63 -10.84 -20.03
CA VAL A 334 1.50 -10.02 -20.49
C VAL A 334 1.93 -8.60 -20.81
N VAL A 335 2.72 -7.96 -19.94
CA VAL A 335 3.26 -6.60 -20.11
C VAL A 335 4.69 -6.56 -19.58
N LYS A 336 5.61 -5.99 -20.37
CA LYS A 336 7.02 -5.83 -19.97
C LYS A 336 7.22 -4.57 -19.13
N PRO A 337 8.10 -4.62 -18.11
CA PRO A 337 8.36 -3.48 -17.27
C PRO A 337 9.23 -2.42 -17.94
N HIS A 338 9.04 -1.16 -17.56
CA HIS A 338 9.86 -0.03 -17.96
C HIS A 338 11.34 -0.19 -17.58
N PRO A 339 12.28 0.48 -18.29
CA PRO A 339 13.71 0.42 -18.01
C PRO A 339 14.13 0.53 -16.53
N PRO A 340 13.64 1.48 -15.72
CA PRO A 340 14.00 1.57 -14.30
C PRO A 340 13.68 0.32 -13.49
N LEU A 341 12.55 -0.33 -13.77
CA LEU A 341 12.14 -1.57 -13.09
C LEU A 341 13.03 -2.74 -13.51
N ARG A 342 13.43 -2.78 -14.79
CA ARG A 342 14.40 -3.76 -15.29
C ARG A 342 15.76 -3.58 -14.61
N ARG A 343 16.24 -2.34 -14.48
CA ARG A 343 17.47 -2.01 -13.77
C ARG A 343 17.39 -2.39 -12.29
N ALA A 344 16.29 -2.10 -11.61
CA ALA A 344 16.07 -2.50 -10.23
C ALA A 344 16.16 -4.03 -10.03
N MET A 345 15.61 -4.83 -10.95
CA MET A 345 15.74 -6.29 -10.90
C MET A 345 17.19 -6.76 -11.10
N VAL A 346 17.93 -6.14 -12.03
CA VAL A 346 19.36 -6.42 -12.23
C VAL A 346 20.19 -6.06 -10.99
N MET A 347 19.94 -4.89 -10.38
CA MET A 347 20.60 -4.47 -9.14
C MET A 347 20.33 -5.45 -8.00
N THR A 348 19.08 -5.87 -7.85
CA THR A 348 18.66 -6.82 -6.80
C THR A 348 19.29 -8.18 -7.01
N LYS A 349 19.31 -8.69 -8.25
CA LYS A 349 20.03 -9.91 -8.62
C LYS A 349 21.50 -9.85 -8.19
N GLY A 350 22.22 -8.84 -8.65
CA GLY A 350 23.64 -8.68 -8.40
C GLY A 350 23.96 -8.54 -6.91
N ALA A 351 23.14 -7.79 -6.17
CA ALA A 351 23.29 -7.65 -4.72
C ALA A 351 23.13 -8.98 -3.97
N LEU A 352 22.12 -9.79 -4.33
CA LEU A 352 21.88 -11.09 -3.71
C LEU A 352 22.99 -12.10 -4.05
N GLU A 353 23.45 -12.12 -5.29
CA GLU A 353 24.59 -12.97 -5.71
C GLU A 353 25.87 -12.57 -4.99
N ALA A 354 26.14 -11.26 -4.83
CA ALA A 354 27.28 -10.75 -4.06
C ALA A 354 27.20 -11.10 -2.57
N ALA A 355 25.98 -11.19 -2.00
CA ALA A 355 25.74 -11.66 -0.63
C ALA A 355 25.81 -13.20 -0.48
N GLY A 356 26.12 -13.94 -1.55
CA GLY A 356 26.27 -15.40 -1.52
C GLY A 356 24.95 -16.18 -1.65
N HIS A 357 23.86 -15.51 -2.03
CA HIS A 357 22.60 -16.16 -2.39
C HIS A 357 22.61 -16.58 -3.85
N ARG A 358 21.74 -17.54 -4.19
CA ARG A 358 21.52 -17.94 -5.58
C ARG A 358 20.33 -17.17 -6.14
N VAL A 359 20.42 -16.77 -7.40
CA VAL A 359 19.30 -16.18 -8.14
C VAL A 359 19.09 -16.96 -9.45
N ILE A 360 17.85 -17.35 -9.72
CA ILE A 360 17.46 -18.04 -10.95
C ILE A 360 16.33 -17.30 -11.66
N ASP A 361 16.10 -17.58 -12.94
CA ASP A 361 14.97 -17.00 -13.66
C ASP A 361 13.66 -17.73 -13.35
N TRP A 362 12.59 -16.97 -13.15
CA TRP A 362 11.23 -17.45 -13.02
C TRP A 362 10.47 -17.20 -14.32
N GLU A 363 10.07 -18.26 -15.01
CA GLU A 363 9.18 -18.15 -16.16
C GLU A 363 7.73 -18.02 -15.65
N PRO A 364 6.95 -17.02 -16.11
CA PRO A 364 5.56 -16.84 -15.71
C PRO A 364 4.70 -18.08 -15.99
N HIS A 365 3.92 -18.50 -15.01
CA HIS A 365 3.11 -19.71 -15.10
C HIS A 365 1.61 -19.39 -15.08
N ARG A 366 0.96 -19.53 -16.25
CA ARG A 366 -0.50 -19.36 -16.43
C ARG A 366 -1.04 -18.01 -15.91
N HIS A 367 -0.21 -16.97 -15.98
CA HIS A 367 -0.50 -15.67 -15.39
C HIS A 367 -1.80 -15.05 -15.94
N LEU A 368 -2.00 -15.13 -17.25
CA LEU A 368 -3.19 -14.58 -17.92
C LEU A 368 -4.48 -15.32 -17.52
N GLU A 369 -4.42 -16.63 -17.30
CA GLU A 369 -5.56 -17.43 -16.85
C GLU A 369 -5.93 -17.10 -15.40
N ILE A 370 -4.92 -16.95 -14.53
CA ILE A 370 -5.09 -16.49 -13.15
C ILE A 370 -5.71 -15.10 -13.10
N TYR A 371 -5.21 -14.19 -13.94
CA TYR A 371 -5.73 -12.83 -14.04
C TYR A 371 -7.19 -12.83 -14.49
N LYS A 372 -7.49 -13.51 -15.60
CA LYS A 372 -8.86 -13.62 -16.13
C LYS A 372 -9.84 -14.20 -15.10
N ASN A 373 -9.47 -15.26 -14.39
CA ASN A 373 -10.32 -15.85 -13.35
C ASN A 373 -10.62 -14.85 -12.23
N SER A 374 -9.61 -14.13 -11.77
CA SER A 374 -9.72 -13.16 -10.68
C SER A 374 -10.57 -11.95 -11.06
N GLU A 375 -10.32 -11.37 -12.23
CA GLU A 375 -11.09 -10.24 -12.75
C GLU A 375 -12.55 -10.63 -13.02
N THR A 376 -12.79 -11.86 -13.49
CA THR A 376 -14.17 -12.38 -13.66
C THR A 376 -14.90 -12.51 -12.31
N ILE A 377 -14.18 -12.85 -11.25
CA ILE A 377 -14.70 -12.90 -9.87
C ILE A 377 -15.05 -11.49 -9.37
N PHE A 378 -14.18 -10.51 -9.58
CA PHE A 378 -14.39 -9.14 -9.07
C PHE A 378 -15.61 -8.45 -9.68
N VAL A 379 -16.00 -8.83 -10.90
CA VAL A 379 -17.18 -8.27 -11.58
C VAL A 379 -18.41 -9.19 -11.53
N ALA A 380 -18.41 -10.20 -10.66
CA ALA A 380 -19.45 -11.24 -10.64
C ALA A 380 -20.84 -10.75 -10.21
N ASP A 381 -20.92 -9.65 -9.45
CA ASP A 381 -22.17 -8.99 -9.09
C ASP A 381 -22.68 -8.04 -10.19
N GLY A 382 -21.97 -7.95 -11.32
CA GLY A 382 -22.27 -7.00 -12.38
C GLY A 382 -22.08 -5.53 -11.98
N GLY A 383 -21.39 -5.21 -10.89
CA GLY A 383 -21.21 -3.87 -10.34
C GLY A 383 -22.44 -3.32 -9.59
N GLU A 384 -23.32 -4.21 -9.14
CA GLU A 384 -24.54 -3.85 -8.41
C GLU A 384 -24.25 -3.17 -7.08
N ASP A 385 -23.24 -3.65 -6.34
CA ASP A 385 -22.84 -3.11 -5.04
C ASP A 385 -22.54 -1.61 -5.13
N TYR A 386 -21.65 -1.24 -6.05
CA TYR A 386 -21.24 0.16 -6.21
C TYR A 386 -22.37 1.04 -6.72
N ARG A 387 -23.15 0.56 -7.70
CA ARG A 387 -24.28 1.33 -8.25
C ARG A 387 -25.34 1.60 -7.18
N THR A 388 -25.67 0.58 -6.39
CA THR A 388 -26.66 0.70 -5.31
C THR A 388 -26.26 1.78 -4.31
N GLU A 389 -24.99 1.83 -3.91
CA GLU A 389 -24.50 2.84 -2.97
C GLU A 389 -24.49 4.25 -3.61
N CYS A 390 -24.02 4.38 -4.85
CA CYS A 390 -24.03 5.66 -5.57
C CYS A 390 -25.45 6.21 -5.81
N GLU A 391 -26.43 5.36 -6.11
CA GLU A 391 -27.83 5.74 -6.34
C GLU A 391 -28.48 6.39 -5.11
N ARG A 392 -28.04 6.04 -3.89
CA ARG A 392 -28.58 6.63 -2.64
C ARG A 392 -28.28 8.12 -2.50
N SER A 393 -27.20 8.60 -3.09
CA SER A 393 -26.85 10.03 -3.10
C SER A 393 -27.14 10.69 -4.46
N GLY A 394 -27.23 9.89 -5.53
CA GLY A 394 -27.27 10.38 -6.90
C GLY A 394 -25.89 10.77 -7.45
N GLU A 395 -24.80 10.44 -6.74
CA GLU A 395 -23.44 10.62 -7.26
C GLU A 395 -23.18 9.69 -8.44
N PRO A 396 -22.46 10.13 -9.48
CA PRO A 396 -22.05 9.23 -10.55
C PRO A 396 -20.98 8.25 -10.05
N LEU A 397 -20.98 7.05 -10.62
CA LEU A 397 -19.88 6.11 -10.49
C LEU A 397 -18.70 6.59 -11.34
N ILE A 398 -17.51 6.68 -10.75
CA ILE A 398 -16.26 7.02 -11.43
C ILE A 398 -15.88 5.88 -12.37
N LYS A 399 -15.78 6.21 -13.68
CA LYS A 399 -15.43 5.26 -14.75
C LYS A 399 -14.00 5.41 -15.28
N SER A 400 -13.32 6.50 -14.91
CA SER A 400 -11.94 6.79 -15.26
C SER A 400 -11.32 7.64 -14.17
N MET A 401 -10.03 7.44 -13.93
CA MET A 401 -9.23 8.24 -12.99
C MET A 401 -8.67 9.52 -13.63
N ILE A 402 -8.90 9.70 -14.95
CA ILE A 402 -8.71 10.95 -15.70
C ILE A 402 -9.90 11.89 -15.40
N SER A 403 -9.62 13.06 -14.86
CA SER A 403 -10.58 14.16 -14.71
C SER A 403 -10.54 15.09 -15.92
N GLU A 404 -11.57 15.94 -16.07
CA GLU A 404 -11.61 16.98 -17.11
C GLU A 404 -10.36 17.89 -17.10
N ASP A 405 -9.70 18.04 -15.95
CA ASP A 405 -8.51 18.88 -15.78
C ASP A 405 -7.17 18.23 -16.17
N ASP A 406 -7.11 16.91 -16.40
CA ASP A 406 -5.82 16.20 -16.53
C ASP A 406 -5.15 16.38 -17.90
N GLY A 407 -5.83 16.95 -18.90
CA GLY A 407 -5.23 17.41 -20.16
C GLY A 407 -4.55 16.33 -21.03
N HIS A 408 -4.70 15.04 -20.71
CA HIS A 408 -4.11 13.93 -21.47
C HIS A 408 -5.14 12.82 -21.72
N GLU A 409 -4.93 12.07 -22.81
CA GLU A 409 -5.80 10.98 -23.23
C GLU A 409 -5.43 9.65 -22.53
N PRO A 410 -6.38 8.71 -22.39
CA PRO A 410 -6.07 7.35 -21.99
C PRO A 410 -5.00 6.72 -22.90
N ILE A 411 -4.09 5.92 -22.33
CA ILE A 411 -3.09 5.18 -23.12
C ILE A 411 -3.71 4.04 -23.94
N VAL A 412 -4.89 3.57 -23.52
CA VAL A 412 -5.70 2.56 -24.21
C VAL A 412 -7.16 3.01 -24.17
N GLU A 413 -7.88 2.90 -25.30
CA GLU A 413 -9.31 3.21 -25.36
C GLU A 413 -10.13 2.30 -24.42
N LYS A 414 -9.70 1.04 -24.32
CA LYS A 414 -10.31 0.01 -23.50
C LYS A 414 -9.23 -0.91 -22.89
N PRO A 415 -9.11 -0.99 -21.56
CA PRO A 415 -8.13 -1.86 -20.89
C PRO A 415 -8.23 -3.32 -21.36
N PHE A 416 -7.10 -4.03 -21.42
CA PHE A 416 -7.06 -5.42 -21.93
C PHE A 416 -7.95 -6.36 -21.13
N VAL A 417 -8.09 -6.12 -19.83
CA VAL A 417 -9.00 -6.87 -18.96
C VAL A 417 -10.42 -6.93 -19.50
N ASN A 418 -10.95 -5.84 -20.07
CA ASN A 418 -12.31 -5.83 -20.59
C ASN A 418 -12.49 -6.73 -21.82
N HIS A 419 -11.42 -6.99 -22.58
CA HIS A 419 -11.43 -7.97 -23.66
C HIS A 419 -11.31 -9.41 -23.13
N LEU A 420 -10.62 -9.60 -22.00
CA LEU A 420 -10.48 -10.90 -21.35
C LEU A 420 -11.76 -11.38 -20.67
N VAL A 421 -12.45 -10.50 -19.93
CA VAL A 421 -13.61 -10.85 -19.11
C VAL A 421 -14.96 -10.54 -19.76
N GLY A 422 -14.98 -9.66 -20.77
CA GLY A 422 -16.20 -9.18 -21.41
C GLY A 422 -16.95 -8.15 -20.56
N GLU A 423 -18.27 -8.03 -20.79
CA GLU A 423 -19.13 -7.15 -19.99
C GLU A 423 -19.40 -7.73 -18.60
N SER A 424 -19.49 -6.84 -17.60
CA SER A 424 -19.88 -7.20 -16.25
C SER A 424 -21.37 -7.56 -16.22
N TYR A 425 -21.72 -8.69 -15.61
CA TYR A 425 -23.10 -9.12 -15.43
C TYR A 425 -23.24 -10.02 -14.20
N HIS A 426 -24.46 -10.07 -13.67
CA HIS A 426 -24.84 -10.94 -12.55
C HIS A 426 -24.58 -12.40 -12.84
N ARG A 427 -23.60 -12.99 -12.15
CA ARG A 427 -23.31 -14.43 -12.23
C ARG A 427 -24.17 -15.16 -11.22
N SER A 428 -24.77 -16.25 -11.66
CA SER A 428 -25.45 -17.18 -10.75
C SER A 428 -24.44 -17.78 -9.75
N ALA A 429 -24.94 -18.22 -8.59
CA ALA A 429 -24.12 -18.93 -7.61
C ALA A 429 -23.35 -20.12 -8.23
N TYR A 430 -23.99 -20.86 -9.14
CA TYR A 430 -23.34 -21.97 -9.85
C TYR A 430 -22.16 -21.51 -10.72
N GLN A 431 -22.33 -20.42 -11.49
CA GLN A 431 -21.23 -19.87 -12.30
C GLN A 431 -20.06 -19.39 -11.42
N LEU A 432 -20.37 -18.79 -10.26
CA LEU A 432 -19.35 -18.40 -9.29
C LEU A 432 -18.61 -19.62 -8.71
N TRP A 433 -19.32 -20.72 -8.41
CA TRP A 433 -18.69 -21.96 -7.95
C TRP A 433 -17.77 -22.58 -8.99
N GLU A 434 -18.10 -22.49 -10.28
CA GLU A 434 -17.20 -22.93 -11.35
C GLU A 434 -15.91 -22.10 -11.38
N LEU A 435 -16.00 -20.78 -11.20
CA LEU A 435 -14.82 -19.91 -11.05
C LEU A 435 -13.99 -20.27 -9.83
N HIS A 436 -14.63 -20.66 -8.71
CA HIS A 436 -13.93 -21.13 -7.51
C HIS A 436 -13.18 -22.45 -7.74
N LYS A 437 -13.78 -23.39 -8.48
CA LYS A 437 -13.14 -24.65 -8.87
C LYS A 437 -11.92 -24.38 -9.75
N GLU A 438 -12.07 -23.52 -10.76
CA GLU A 438 -10.98 -23.11 -11.65
C GLU A 438 -9.85 -22.45 -10.85
N LYS A 439 -10.17 -21.47 -9.99
CA LYS A 439 -9.19 -20.81 -9.12
C LYS A 439 -8.39 -21.81 -8.28
N ARG A 440 -9.06 -22.83 -7.72
CA ARG A 440 -8.40 -23.89 -6.95
C ARG A 440 -7.44 -24.72 -7.80
N GLN A 441 -7.81 -25.04 -9.04
CA GLN A 441 -6.94 -25.74 -9.98
C GLN A 441 -5.72 -24.90 -10.37
N LEU A 442 -5.92 -23.60 -10.61
CA LEU A 442 -4.85 -22.65 -10.91
C LEU A 442 -3.88 -22.53 -9.71
N ARG A 443 -4.39 -22.40 -8.49
CA ARG A 443 -3.59 -22.43 -7.24
C ARG A 443 -2.73 -23.67 -7.14
N LYS A 444 -3.32 -24.86 -7.35
CA LYS A 444 -2.59 -26.12 -7.31
C LYS A 444 -1.51 -26.18 -8.39
N SER A 445 -1.84 -25.75 -9.60
CA SER A 445 -0.90 -25.75 -10.72
C SER A 445 0.30 -24.83 -10.47
N HIS A 446 0.07 -23.63 -9.92
CA HIS A 446 1.15 -22.71 -9.57
C HIS A 446 2.01 -23.22 -8.42
N LEU A 447 1.38 -23.85 -7.41
CA LEU A 447 2.09 -24.50 -6.30
C LEU A 447 3.02 -25.62 -6.81
N ASP A 448 2.53 -26.48 -7.69
CA ASP A 448 3.33 -27.58 -8.27
C ASP A 448 4.51 -27.05 -9.08
N TYR A 449 4.28 -25.97 -9.84
CA TYR A 449 5.34 -25.31 -10.59
C TYR A 449 6.41 -24.71 -9.67
N TRP A 450 5.99 -24.09 -8.55
CA TRP A 450 6.91 -23.63 -7.51
C TRP A 450 7.72 -24.78 -6.92
N GLU A 451 7.06 -25.87 -6.48
CA GLU A 451 7.72 -27.04 -5.88
C GLU A 451 8.75 -27.68 -6.84
N ALA A 452 8.42 -27.75 -8.14
CA ALA A 452 9.30 -28.32 -9.16
C ALA A 452 10.64 -27.56 -9.31
N THR A 453 10.74 -26.32 -8.82
CA THR A 453 12.00 -25.55 -8.86
C THR A 453 13.11 -26.15 -8.01
N VAL A 454 12.83 -27.10 -7.12
CA VAL A 454 13.84 -27.82 -6.31
C VAL A 454 14.98 -28.39 -7.16
N HIS A 455 14.70 -28.80 -8.40
CA HIS A 455 15.70 -29.34 -9.32
C HIS A 455 16.65 -28.28 -9.89
N ARG A 456 16.31 -26.99 -9.76
CA ARG A 456 17.05 -25.85 -10.32
C ARG A 456 17.74 -25.00 -9.25
N THR A 457 17.35 -25.09 -7.98
CA THR A 457 17.86 -24.23 -6.90
C THR A 457 19.20 -24.69 -6.34
N GLY A 458 19.51 -25.99 -6.37
CA GLY A 458 20.70 -26.56 -5.71
C GLY A 458 20.71 -26.42 -4.18
N THR A 459 19.64 -25.90 -3.56
CA THR A 459 19.50 -25.80 -2.10
C THR A 459 18.86 -27.05 -1.49
N GLY A 460 18.40 -27.99 -2.33
CA GLY A 460 17.58 -29.13 -1.91
C GLY A 460 16.14 -28.75 -1.52
N ARG A 461 15.75 -27.49 -1.76
CA ARG A 461 14.41 -26.94 -1.53
C ARG A 461 13.94 -26.20 -2.79
N PRO A 462 12.64 -25.97 -2.98
CA PRO A 462 12.15 -25.01 -3.96
C PRO A 462 12.76 -23.61 -3.76
N VAL A 463 12.54 -22.70 -4.71
CA VAL A 463 12.91 -21.28 -4.55
C VAL A 463 12.27 -20.73 -3.27
N ASP A 464 13.03 -19.93 -2.53
CA ASP A 464 12.61 -19.38 -1.24
C ASP A 464 11.65 -18.20 -1.42
N GLY A 465 11.79 -17.45 -2.51
CA GLY A 465 10.86 -16.39 -2.89
C GLY A 465 11.03 -15.96 -4.34
N ILE A 466 10.00 -15.33 -4.90
CA ILE A 466 9.99 -14.78 -6.26
C ILE A 466 10.04 -13.26 -6.16
N ILE A 467 11.00 -12.64 -6.83
CA ILE A 467 11.15 -11.19 -6.94
C ILE A 467 10.58 -10.75 -8.29
N SER A 468 9.71 -9.74 -8.28
CA SER A 468 9.12 -9.17 -9.50
C SER A 468 8.81 -7.69 -9.32
N PRO A 469 8.47 -6.97 -10.40
CA PRO A 469 7.81 -5.68 -10.28
C PRO A 469 6.44 -5.84 -9.60
N ALA A 470 5.97 -4.80 -8.89
CA ALA A 470 4.57 -4.68 -8.45
C ALA A 470 3.65 -4.16 -9.56
N VAL A 471 4.22 -3.40 -10.48
CA VAL A 471 3.58 -2.71 -11.61
C VAL A 471 4.63 -2.58 -12.71
N ALA A 472 4.19 -2.43 -13.95
CA ALA A 472 5.10 -2.39 -15.11
C ALA A 472 5.82 -1.04 -15.28
N TYR A 473 5.58 -0.06 -14.42
CA TYR A 473 6.04 1.32 -14.60
C TYR A 473 6.32 1.99 -13.25
N PRO A 474 7.11 3.08 -13.22
CA PRO A 474 7.08 4.05 -12.12
C PRO A 474 5.68 4.68 -11.97
N ALA A 475 5.49 5.59 -11.01
CA ALA A 475 4.24 6.34 -10.93
C ALA A 475 3.92 7.01 -12.28
N VAL A 476 2.71 6.83 -12.78
CA VAL A 476 2.26 7.33 -14.09
C VAL A 476 1.31 8.52 -13.93
N PRO A 477 1.04 9.30 -14.99
CA PRO A 477 0.00 10.31 -14.96
C PRO A 477 -1.36 9.76 -14.52
N HIS A 478 -2.17 10.64 -13.95
CA HIS A 478 -3.48 10.27 -13.41
C HIS A 478 -4.39 9.64 -14.45
N GLY A 479 -4.91 8.46 -14.15
CA GLY A 479 -5.78 7.69 -15.04
C GLY A 479 -5.07 6.77 -16.02
N LEU A 480 -3.74 6.68 -15.93
CA LEU A 480 -2.94 5.78 -16.77
C LEU A 480 -2.46 4.51 -16.06
N ASN A 481 -2.77 4.35 -14.75
CA ASN A 481 -2.57 3.07 -14.07
C ASN A 481 -3.75 2.14 -14.38
N THR A 482 -3.63 1.40 -15.48
CA THR A 482 -4.74 0.74 -16.16
C THR A 482 -4.90 -0.74 -15.78
N ASP A 483 -3.91 -1.33 -15.11
CA ASP A 483 -3.88 -2.76 -14.85
C ASP A 483 -3.33 -3.12 -13.45
N SER A 484 -3.51 -4.39 -13.10
CA SER A 484 -3.05 -5.02 -11.86
C SER A 484 -2.40 -6.38 -12.13
N PHE A 485 -1.81 -6.58 -13.32
CA PHE A 485 -1.40 -7.92 -13.77
C PHE A 485 -0.43 -8.58 -12.79
N TYR A 486 0.61 -7.85 -12.37
CA TYR A 486 1.65 -8.35 -11.46
C TYR A 486 1.12 -8.61 -10.05
N THR A 487 0.19 -7.79 -9.56
CA THR A 487 -0.30 -7.88 -8.18
C THR A 487 -1.37 -8.95 -8.01
N THR A 488 -2.24 -9.11 -9.01
CA THR A 488 -3.39 -10.02 -8.99
C THR A 488 -2.97 -11.47 -8.80
N LEU A 489 -1.82 -11.90 -9.34
CA LEU A 489 -1.25 -13.22 -9.05
C LEU A 489 -1.22 -13.51 -7.54
N CYS A 490 -0.69 -12.59 -6.76
CA CYS A 490 -0.50 -12.80 -5.32
C CYS A 490 -1.85 -12.87 -4.61
N ASN A 491 -2.81 -12.02 -4.99
CA ASN A 491 -4.16 -12.05 -4.44
C ASN A 491 -4.83 -13.38 -4.78
N ALA A 492 -4.84 -13.74 -6.06
CA ALA A 492 -5.48 -14.96 -6.54
C ALA A 492 -4.90 -16.19 -5.86
N MET A 493 -3.59 -16.25 -5.62
CA MET A 493 -2.90 -17.40 -5.02
C MET A 493 -2.87 -17.39 -3.48
N ASP A 494 -3.25 -16.28 -2.87
CA ASP A 494 -3.09 -16.03 -1.43
C ASP A 494 -1.62 -16.10 -0.94
N TYR A 495 -0.71 -15.51 -1.71
CA TYR A 495 0.70 -15.47 -1.35
C TYR A 495 1.07 -14.26 -0.51
N THR A 496 1.78 -14.47 0.59
CA THR A 496 2.33 -13.36 1.37
C THR A 496 3.34 -12.59 0.52
N THR A 497 3.27 -11.27 0.51
CA THR A 497 4.05 -10.44 -0.40
C THR A 497 4.52 -9.17 0.27
N SER A 498 5.80 -8.84 0.14
CA SER A 498 6.36 -7.58 0.63
C SER A 498 6.85 -6.72 -0.53
N VAL A 499 6.63 -5.40 -0.48
CA VAL A 499 7.29 -4.45 -1.40
C VAL A 499 8.44 -3.79 -0.66
N PHE A 500 9.52 -3.53 -1.40
CA PHE A 500 10.69 -2.83 -0.93
C PHE A 500 11.22 -1.86 -2.02
N PRO A 501 11.65 -0.64 -1.63
CA PRO A 501 12.30 0.30 -2.55
C PRO A 501 13.71 -0.17 -2.93
N VAL A 502 14.12 0.09 -4.18
CA VAL A 502 15.44 -0.32 -4.70
C VAL A 502 16.26 0.87 -5.16
N THR A 503 15.65 1.74 -5.97
CA THR A 503 16.31 2.90 -6.61
C THR A 503 15.27 3.97 -6.92
N SER A 504 15.70 5.07 -7.52
CA SER A 504 14.85 6.00 -8.25
C SER A 504 15.12 5.91 -9.75
N VAL A 505 14.20 6.44 -10.56
CA VAL A 505 14.39 6.67 -11.99
C VAL A 505 15.52 7.68 -12.20
N ASP A 506 16.39 7.38 -13.16
CA ASP A 506 17.56 8.17 -13.53
C ASP A 506 17.66 8.27 -15.05
N THR A 507 17.46 9.47 -15.61
CA THR A 507 17.48 9.73 -17.05
C THR A 507 18.77 9.34 -17.75
N GLU A 508 19.90 9.31 -17.04
CA GLU A 508 21.21 8.93 -17.59
C GLU A 508 21.40 7.41 -17.64
N LEU A 509 20.64 6.64 -16.87
CA LEU A 509 20.75 5.18 -16.80
C LEU A 509 19.55 4.46 -17.42
N ASP A 510 18.38 5.10 -17.41
CA ASP A 510 17.10 4.53 -17.81
C ASP A 510 16.70 5.07 -19.19
N HIS A 511 17.50 4.77 -20.21
CA HIS A 511 17.14 5.15 -21.56
C HIS A 511 15.96 4.31 -22.09
N PRO A 512 15.09 4.87 -22.94
CA PRO A 512 14.11 4.08 -23.68
C PRO A 512 14.81 2.95 -24.43
N HIS A 513 14.27 1.74 -24.33
CA HIS A 513 14.78 0.60 -25.09
C HIS A 513 14.20 0.59 -26.51
N ASP A 514 14.85 -0.12 -27.43
CA ASP A 514 14.27 -0.38 -28.75
C ASP A 514 12.92 -1.12 -28.62
N PRO A 515 11.96 -0.90 -29.53
CA PRO A 515 10.70 -1.62 -29.52
C PRO A 515 10.91 -3.13 -29.56
N HIS A 516 10.07 -3.85 -28.82
CA HIS A 516 10.07 -5.31 -28.79
C HIS A 516 8.84 -5.90 -29.48
N GLU A 517 8.84 -7.22 -29.69
CA GLU A 517 7.61 -7.93 -30.03
C GLU A 517 6.66 -7.88 -28.84
N PHE A 518 5.61 -7.06 -28.96
CA PHE A 518 4.62 -6.82 -27.92
C PHE A 518 3.70 -8.04 -27.73
N TYR A 519 3.41 -8.38 -26.48
CA TYR A 519 2.48 -9.48 -26.18
C TYR A 519 1.04 -9.18 -26.60
N ASN A 520 0.65 -7.91 -26.50
CA ASN A 520 -0.68 -7.38 -26.82
C ASN A 520 -0.59 -5.84 -26.93
N TYR A 521 -1.72 -5.19 -27.20
CA TYR A 521 -1.78 -3.74 -27.37
C TYR A 521 -1.54 -2.94 -26.07
N GLU A 522 -1.75 -3.53 -24.90
CA GLU A 522 -1.50 -2.88 -23.61
C GLU A 522 0.00 -2.90 -23.28
N ASP A 523 0.71 -3.97 -23.63
CA ASP A 523 2.18 -4.01 -23.60
C ASP A 523 2.79 -2.91 -24.49
N GLU A 524 2.23 -2.71 -25.70
CA GLU A 524 2.64 -1.61 -26.58
C GLU A 524 2.32 -0.23 -26.00
N ALA A 525 1.14 -0.06 -25.40
CA ALA A 525 0.74 1.20 -24.77
C ALA A 525 1.62 1.54 -23.56
N VAL A 526 1.92 0.55 -22.72
CA VAL A 526 2.83 0.70 -21.59
C VAL A 526 4.23 1.04 -22.06
N TYR A 527 4.75 0.37 -23.10
CA TYR A 527 6.05 0.72 -23.68
C TYR A 527 6.08 2.20 -24.15
N LYS A 528 5.04 2.66 -24.83
CA LYS A 528 4.94 4.06 -25.33
C LYS A 528 4.74 5.09 -24.23
N LEU A 529 4.25 4.70 -23.06
CA LEU A 529 4.08 5.57 -21.90
C LEU A 529 5.42 6.02 -21.28
N TYR A 530 6.53 5.35 -21.60
CA TYR A 530 7.79 5.64 -20.95
C TYR A 530 8.36 7.01 -21.34
N ASP A 531 8.40 7.93 -20.36
CA ASP A 531 9.07 9.22 -20.44
C ASP A 531 10.02 9.36 -19.23
N SER A 532 11.32 9.18 -19.47
CA SER A 532 12.34 9.26 -18.42
C SER A 532 12.40 10.62 -17.75
N GLY A 533 12.10 11.71 -18.48
CA GLY A 533 12.12 13.07 -17.95
C GLY A 533 10.96 13.33 -16.99
N LEU A 534 9.75 12.92 -17.37
CA LEU A 534 8.57 13.01 -16.51
C LEU A 534 8.72 12.19 -15.22
N PHE A 535 9.35 11.02 -15.31
CA PHE A 535 9.51 10.09 -14.20
C PHE A 535 10.79 10.32 -13.38
N GLN A 536 11.63 11.28 -13.75
CA GLN A 536 12.92 11.53 -13.10
C GLN A 536 12.78 11.63 -11.58
N GLY A 537 13.62 10.87 -10.85
CA GLY A 537 13.64 10.88 -9.39
C GLY A 537 12.48 10.13 -8.72
N CYS A 538 11.47 9.65 -9.47
CA CYS A 538 10.39 8.84 -8.90
C CYS A 538 10.95 7.54 -8.32
N PRO A 539 10.40 7.05 -7.20
CA PRO A 539 10.82 5.78 -6.61
C PRO A 539 10.56 4.59 -7.53
N VAL A 540 11.43 3.59 -7.39
CA VAL A 540 11.34 2.31 -8.08
C VAL A 540 11.44 1.21 -7.03
N GLY A 541 10.33 0.50 -6.82
CA GLY A 541 10.23 -0.62 -5.88
C GLY A 541 9.94 -1.94 -6.58
N LEU A 542 10.35 -3.04 -5.94
CA LEU A 542 10.04 -4.41 -6.35
C LEU A 542 9.22 -5.09 -5.25
N GLN A 543 8.60 -6.22 -5.58
CA GLN A 543 7.93 -7.10 -4.63
C GLN A 543 8.69 -8.42 -4.46
N LEU A 544 8.74 -8.91 -3.22
CA LEU A 544 9.11 -10.27 -2.86
C LEU A 544 7.83 -11.04 -2.56
N ILE A 545 7.57 -12.09 -3.33
CA ILE A 545 6.45 -13.00 -3.18
C ILE A 545 6.99 -14.24 -2.45
N GLY A 546 6.44 -14.53 -1.27
CA GLY A 546 6.65 -15.79 -0.55
C GLY A 546 5.39 -16.66 -0.61
N ARG A 547 5.33 -17.70 0.24
CA ARG A 547 4.18 -18.62 0.23
C ARG A 547 3.08 -18.14 1.18
N THR A 548 1.94 -18.82 1.09
CA THR A 548 0.79 -18.59 1.95
C THR A 548 1.16 -18.81 3.42
N GLN A 549 0.81 -17.87 4.30
CA GLN A 549 1.06 -17.89 5.74
C GLN A 549 2.54 -17.86 6.12
N GLU A 550 3.41 -17.28 5.29
CA GLU A 550 4.86 -17.13 5.55
C GLU A 550 5.25 -15.67 5.84
N GLU A 551 4.40 -14.89 6.50
CA GLU A 551 4.67 -13.47 6.83
C GLU A 551 6.02 -13.28 7.51
N GLU A 552 6.33 -14.09 8.51
CA GLU A 552 7.58 -14.02 9.25
C GLU A 552 8.80 -14.23 8.36
N ALA A 553 8.75 -15.23 7.48
CA ALA A 553 9.85 -15.55 6.57
C ALA A 553 9.98 -14.49 5.46
N VAL A 554 8.86 -14.01 4.90
CA VAL A 554 8.86 -12.93 3.89
C VAL A 554 9.44 -11.66 4.45
N ILE A 555 9.05 -11.24 5.66
CA ILE A 555 9.66 -10.08 6.33
C ILE A 555 11.17 -10.27 6.44
N ARG A 556 11.63 -11.43 6.93
CA ARG A 556 13.07 -11.70 7.09
C ARG A 556 13.81 -11.71 5.75
N MET A 557 13.24 -12.30 4.72
CA MET A 557 13.84 -12.31 3.39
C MET A 557 13.90 -10.90 2.78
N THR A 558 12.91 -10.05 3.02
CA THR A 558 12.97 -8.63 2.64
C THR A 558 14.10 -7.91 3.37
N GLU A 559 14.34 -8.19 4.67
CA GLU A 559 15.47 -7.63 5.43
C GLU A 559 16.83 -8.04 4.83
N ILE A 560 16.94 -9.28 4.37
CA ILE A 560 18.14 -9.78 3.68
C ILE A 560 18.34 -9.05 2.35
N ILE A 561 17.28 -8.88 1.56
CA ILE A 561 17.35 -8.15 0.28
C ILE A 561 17.76 -6.69 0.49
N ASP A 562 17.12 -5.99 1.43
CA ASP A 562 17.43 -4.60 1.76
C ASP A 562 18.88 -4.43 2.24
N THR A 563 19.36 -5.36 3.08
CA THR A 563 20.76 -5.37 3.53
C THR A 563 21.71 -5.55 2.37
N ALA A 564 21.48 -6.54 1.51
CA ALA A 564 22.31 -6.81 0.33
C ALA A 564 22.36 -5.60 -0.62
N LEU A 565 21.23 -4.95 -0.88
CA LEU A 565 21.16 -3.74 -1.70
C LEU A 565 21.97 -2.58 -1.10
N LYS A 566 21.86 -2.35 0.21
CA LYS A 566 22.61 -1.30 0.92
C LYS A 566 24.11 -1.55 0.93
N GLU A 567 24.54 -2.80 1.13
CA GLU A 567 25.95 -3.18 1.12
C GLU A 567 26.56 -3.04 -0.28
N ASN A 568 25.87 -3.53 -1.31
CA ASN A 568 26.33 -3.42 -2.69
C ASN A 568 26.48 -1.95 -3.15
N LYS A 569 25.54 -1.09 -2.73
CA LYS A 569 25.63 0.36 -3.00
C LYS A 569 26.88 0.99 -2.36
N ARG A 570 27.25 0.59 -1.14
CA ARG A 570 28.45 1.09 -0.45
C ARG A 570 29.74 0.67 -1.16
N ILE A 571 29.81 -0.61 -1.58
CA ILE A 571 30.98 -1.15 -2.30
C ILE A 571 31.21 -0.36 -3.58
N ASN A 572 30.16 -0.15 -4.39
CA ASN A 572 30.28 0.58 -5.65
C ASN A 572 30.75 2.03 -5.46
N THR A 573 30.26 2.73 -4.42
CA THR A 573 30.71 4.10 -4.11
C THR A 573 32.17 4.18 -3.64
N GLU A 574 32.69 3.13 -2.99
CA GLU A 574 34.10 3.07 -2.54
C GLU A 574 35.06 2.70 -3.68
N THR A 575 34.58 1.98 -4.72
CA THR A 575 35.37 1.69 -5.92
C THR A 575 35.44 2.86 -6.91
N ASP A 576 34.39 3.70 -7.01
CA ASP A 576 34.40 4.87 -7.90
C ASP A 576 35.25 6.05 -7.36
N THR A 577 35.70 5.97 -6.11
CA THR A 577 36.54 6.97 -5.44
C THR A 577 38.02 6.58 -5.36
N LYS A 578 38.40 5.44 -5.96
CA LYS A 578 39.79 4.98 -6.12
C LYS A 578 40.19 4.96 -7.59
#